data_AF-A0A1Q5PMR2-F1
#
_entry.id   AF-A0A1Q5PMR2-F1
#
_cell.length_a   1.000
_cell.length_b   1.000
_cell.length_c   1.000
_cell.angle_alpha   90.00
_cell.angle_beta   90.00
_cell.angle_gamma   90.00
#
_symmetry.space_group_name_H-M   'P 1'
#
loop_
_entity.id
_entity.type
_entity.pdbx_description
1 polymer ?
#
loop_
_entity_poly.entity_id
_entity_poly.type
_entity_poly.pdbx_seq_one_letter_code
_entity_poly.pdbx_strand_id
1 'polypeptide(L)'
;MTAVLGTDITWKYVDRRAAAINALRDFSTMQTIIDTTDDDLKALSEDISTISSPKLDGMPGGGFNPHGSEDRIMAHLERIDNRQRRYLQAKDYMDWFLPAWAALSDDERWMLESCYLGEDTMQTDAIIAICDRFHIERSSAYNKKNRALSHFATLLYGR
;
A
#
# COMPACT_ATOMS: atom_id res chain seq x y z
N MET A 1 0.70 -23.06 -29.36
CA MET A 1 2.00 -23.36 -28.72
C MET A 1 2.40 -22.09 -28.00
N THR A 2 2.43 -21.97 -26.67
CA THR A 2 2.64 -22.95 -25.61
C THR A 2 1.96 -22.40 -24.36
N ALA A 3 1.14 -23.21 -23.69
CA ALA A 3 0.59 -22.84 -22.39
C ALA A 3 1.76 -22.75 -21.41
N VAL A 4 2.06 -21.55 -20.91
CA VAL A 4 2.92 -21.39 -19.74
C VAL A 4 2.04 -21.75 -18.54
N LEU A 5 1.90 -23.05 -18.27
CA LEU A 5 1.50 -23.54 -16.95
C LEU A 5 2.69 -23.35 -16.01
N GLY A 6 3.01 -22.09 -15.75
CA GLY A 6 3.92 -21.70 -14.69
C GLY A 6 3.11 -21.54 -13.40
N THR A 7 2.64 -22.64 -12.83
CA THR A 7 2.45 -22.63 -11.37
C THR A 7 3.84 -22.58 -10.78
N ASP A 8 4.31 -21.35 -10.63
CA ASP A 8 5.58 -20.97 -10.05
C ASP A 8 5.69 -21.65 -8.67
N ILE A 9 6.62 -22.61 -8.57
CA ILE A 9 6.75 -23.55 -7.44
C ILE A 9 6.96 -22.78 -6.13
N THR A 10 7.44 -21.53 -6.21
CA THR A 10 7.61 -20.59 -5.10
C THR A 10 6.33 -20.39 -4.28
N TRP A 11 5.16 -20.27 -4.91
CA TRP A 11 3.88 -20.03 -4.24
C TRP A 11 3.41 -21.16 -3.32
N LYS A 12 3.94 -22.37 -3.53
CA LYS A 12 3.67 -23.52 -2.65
C LYS A 12 4.35 -23.37 -1.29
N TYR A 13 5.46 -22.64 -1.23
CA TYR A 13 6.29 -22.45 -0.03
C TYR A 13 6.14 -21.06 0.58
N VAL A 14 5.38 -20.16 -0.06
CA VAL A 14 5.02 -18.86 0.51
C VAL A 14 4.11 -19.06 1.72
N ASP A 15 4.50 -18.47 2.86
CA ASP A 15 3.63 -18.35 4.02
C ASP A 15 2.48 -17.37 3.70
N ARG A 16 1.37 -17.93 3.21
CA ARG A 16 0.16 -17.19 2.83
C ARG A 16 -0.43 -16.41 4.00
N ARG A 17 -0.22 -16.87 5.23
CA ARG A 17 -0.72 -16.20 6.43
C ARG A 17 0.11 -14.95 6.71
N ALA A 18 1.44 -15.07 6.67
CA ALA A 18 2.32 -13.92 6.79
C ALA A 18 2.09 -12.90 5.66
N ALA A 19 1.92 -13.39 4.42
CA ALA A 19 1.59 -12.56 3.27
C ALA A 19 0.27 -11.79 3.45
N ALA A 20 -0.78 -12.45 3.96
CA ALA A 20 -2.06 -11.80 4.23
C ALA A 20 -1.96 -10.73 5.34
N ILE A 21 -1.14 -10.95 6.37
CA ILE A 21 -0.88 -9.93 7.40
C ILE A 21 -0.17 -8.71 6.80
N ASN A 22 0.83 -8.93 5.94
CA ASN A 22 1.52 -7.84 5.26
C ASN A 22 0.57 -7.07 4.34
N ALA A 23 -0.28 -7.80 3.59
CA ALA A 23 -1.32 -7.17 2.79
C ALA A 23 -2.22 -6.28 3.67
N LEU A 24 -2.73 -6.78 4.80
CA LEU A 24 -3.53 -5.95 5.72
C LEU A 24 -2.81 -4.67 6.16
N ARG A 25 -1.52 -4.74 6.47
CA ARG A 25 -0.74 -3.56 6.88
C ARG A 25 -0.51 -2.57 5.74
N ASP A 26 -0.34 -3.08 4.53
CA ASP A 26 -0.13 -2.26 3.34
C ASP A 26 -1.42 -1.54 2.92
N PHE A 27 -2.60 -2.06 3.31
CA PHE A 27 -3.89 -1.50 2.94
C PHE A 27 -4.01 0.00 3.29
N SER A 28 -3.67 0.40 4.53
CA SER A 28 -3.73 1.82 4.94
C SER A 28 -2.75 2.67 4.13
N THR A 29 -1.54 2.17 3.88
CA THR A 29 -0.54 2.85 3.05
C THR A 29 -1.04 3.07 1.63
N MET A 30 -1.62 2.05 1.02
CA MET A 30 -2.14 2.10 -0.35
C MET A 30 -3.35 3.02 -0.45
N GLN A 31 -4.21 3.05 0.58
CA GLN A 31 -5.32 3.99 0.67
C GLN A 31 -4.81 5.44 0.73
N THR A 32 -3.85 5.73 1.61
CA THR A 32 -3.22 7.06 1.70
C THR A 32 -2.58 7.47 0.39
N ILE A 33 -1.90 6.55 -0.34
CA ILE A 33 -1.33 6.87 -1.65
C ILE A 33 -2.43 7.33 -2.62
N ILE A 34 -3.56 6.61 -2.68
CA ILE A 34 -4.67 6.97 -3.57
C ILE A 34 -5.25 8.33 -3.20
N ASP A 35 -5.47 8.57 -1.91
CA ASP A 35 -6.09 9.79 -1.41
C ASP A 35 -5.20 11.03 -1.61
N THR A 36 -3.88 10.90 -1.44
CA THR A 36 -2.95 12.05 -1.54
C THR A 36 -2.41 12.28 -2.96
N THR A 37 -2.53 11.31 -3.88
CA THR A 37 -1.88 11.44 -5.21
C THR A 37 -2.43 12.61 -6.01
N ASP A 38 -3.73 12.88 -5.97
CA ASP A 38 -4.31 13.98 -6.76
C ASP A 38 -3.76 15.35 -6.33
N ASP A 39 -3.64 15.56 -5.03
CA ASP A 39 -3.04 16.76 -4.45
C ASP A 39 -1.54 16.83 -4.73
N ASP A 40 -0.81 15.72 -4.64
CA ASP A 40 0.61 15.63 -5.00
C ASP A 40 0.85 16.00 -6.48
N LEU A 41 0.00 15.51 -7.39
CA LEU A 41 0.12 15.80 -8.83
C LEU A 41 -0.20 17.27 -9.15
N LYS A 42 -1.19 17.86 -8.48
CA LYS A 42 -1.50 19.29 -8.59
C LYS A 42 -0.33 20.15 -8.09
N ALA A 43 0.22 19.83 -6.92
CA ALA A 43 1.38 20.53 -6.37
C ALA A 43 2.60 20.45 -7.30
N LEU A 44 2.85 19.29 -7.92
CA LEU A 44 3.93 19.13 -8.90
C LEU A 44 3.69 19.93 -10.19
N SER A 45 2.43 20.05 -10.63
CA SER A 45 2.08 20.89 -11.79
C SER A 45 2.33 22.37 -11.53
N GLU A 46 2.05 22.85 -10.32
CA GLU A 46 2.30 24.25 -9.92
C GLU A 46 3.80 24.52 -9.79
N ASP A 47 4.58 23.56 -9.27
CA ASP A 47 6.04 23.66 -9.15
C ASP A 47 6.75 23.85 -10.51
N ILE A 48 6.26 23.18 -11.57
CA ILE A 48 6.77 23.34 -12.94
C ILE A 48 6.69 24.80 -13.42
N SER A 49 5.62 25.51 -13.07
CA SER A 49 5.45 26.93 -13.43
C SER A 49 6.51 27.84 -12.78
N THR A 50 7.20 27.34 -11.75
CA THR A 50 8.22 28.05 -10.96
C THR A 50 9.64 27.76 -11.43
N ILE A 51 9.87 26.83 -12.37
CA ILE A 51 11.20 26.54 -12.94
C ILE A 51 11.65 27.73 -13.80
N SER A 52 12.14 28.78 -13.13
CA SER A 52 12.62 30.01 -13.76
C SER A 52 13.89 29.74 -14.56
N SER A 53 14.00 30.39 -15.72
CA SER A 53 15.18 30.32 -16.58
C SER A 53 16.44 30.75 -15.83
N PRO A 54 17.62 30.18 -16.18
CA PRO A 54 18.90 30.62 -15.63
C PRO A 54 19.07 32.13 -15.81
N LYS A 55 19.32 32.86 -14.73
CA LYS A 55 19.69 34.28 -14.83
C LYS A 55 21.07 34.37 -15.47
N LEU A 56 21.13 34.91 -16.68
CA LEU A 56 22.40 35.31 -17.31
C LEU A 56 22.87 36.61 -16.64
N ASP A 57 23.33 36.50 -15.38
CA ASP A 57 23.80 37.63 -14.56
C ASP A 57 25.29 37.90 -14.75
N GLY A 58 25.80 37.90 -15.99
CA GLY A 58 27.10 38.47 -16.43
C GLY A 58 28.39 38.19 -15.63
N MET A 59 28.36 37.40 -14.56
CA MET A 59 29.39 37.30 -13.52
C MET A 59 29.95 35.88 -13.52
N PRO A 60 31.28 35.71 -13.50
CA PRO A 60 31.91 34.40 -13.41
C PRO A 60 31.83 33.90 -11.96
N GLY A 61 30.64 33.48 -11.54
CA GLY A 61 30.36 32.93 -10.22
C GLY A 61 30.01 31.45 -10.29
N GLY A 62 30.95 30.58 -9.89
CA GLY A 62 30.71 29.15 -9.67
C GLY A 62 30.50 28.32 -10.95
N GLY A 63 30.79 27.01 -10.87
CA GLY A 63 30.80 26.08 -12.01
C GLY A 63 29.54 26.19 -12.86
N PHE A 64 29.70 26.72 -14.09
CA PHE A 64 28.65 26.80 -15.09
C PHE A 64 28.27 25.38 -15.51
N ASN A 65 27.09 24.90 -15.10
CA ASN A 65 26.47 23.70 -15.67
C ASN A 65 25.55 24.14 -16.82
N PRO A 66 25.95 23.94 -18.09
CA PRO A 66 25.12 24.30 -19.25
C PRO A 66 23.79 23.54 -19.28
N HIS A 67 23.74 22.35 -18.68
CA HIS A 67 22.58 21.44 -18.67
C HIS A 67 21.71 21.60 -17.41
N GLY A 68 22.02 22.54 -16.52
CA GLY A 68 21.32 22.65 -15.23
C GLY A 68 19.81 22.92 -15.30
N SER A 69 19.31 23.40 -16.44
CA SER A 69 17.86 23.52 -16.69
C SER A 69 17.24 22.21 -17.18
N GLU A 70 17.94 21.46 -18.03
CA GLU A 70 17.55 20.14 -18.53
C GLU A 70 17.54 19.12 -17.39
N ASP A 71 18.56 19.13 -16.52
CA ASP A 71 18.65 18.27 -15.33
C ASP A 71 17.45 18.47 -14.40
N ARG A 72 16.98 19.73 -14.24
CA ARG A 72 15.79 20.03 -13.44
C ARG A 72 14.53 19.48 -14.09
N ILE A 73 14.34 19.74 -15.39
CA ILE A 73 13.19 19.24 -16.14
C ILE A 73 13.12 17.70 -16.06
N MET A 74 14.25 17.03 -16.24
CA MET A 74 14.36 15.58 -16.11
C MET A 74 13.95 15.10 -14.71
N ALA A 75 14.50 15.71 -13.66
CA ALA A 75 14.15 15.36 -12.28
C ALA A 75 12.66 15.59 -11.97
N HIS A 76 12.02 16.61 -12.56
CA HIS A 76 10.58 16.83 -12.42
C HIS A 76 9.75 15.75 -13.13
N LEU A 77 10.12 15.39 -14.37
CA LEU A 77 9.46 14.33 -15.12
C LEU A 77 9.56 12.99 -14.39
N GLU A 78 10.72 12.66 -13.83
CA GLU A 78 10.91 11.46 -13.02
C GLU A 78 10.02 11.44 -11.77
N ARG A 79 9.84 12.60 -11.12
CA ARG A 79 8.93 12.70 -9.96
C ARG A 79 7.48 12.42 -10.35
N ILE A 80 7.02 12.99 -11.45
CA ILE A 80 5.65 12.76 -11.96
C ILE A 80 5.45 11.29 -12.32
N ASP A 81 6.37 10.71 -13.10
CA ASP A 81 6.31 9.30 -13.50
C ASP A 81 6.30 8.37 -12.28
N ASN A 82 7.17 8.61 -11.29
CA ASN A 82 7.18 7.84 -10.06
C ASN A 82 5.86 7.94 -9.28
N ARG A 83 5.27 9.14 -9.19
CA ARG A 83 3.96 9.32 -8.54
C ARG A 83 2.85 8.56 -9.26
N GLN A 84 2.78 8.69 -10.58
CA GLN A 84 1.79 7.98 -11.39
C GLN A 84 1.95 6.46 -11.28
N ARG A 85 3.19 5.95 -11.31
CA ARG A 85 3.47 4.52 -11.14
C ARG A 85 3.00 4.00 -9.78
N ARG A 86 3.31 4.72 -8.69
CA ARG A 86 2.87 4.34 -7.34
C ARG A 86 1.35 4.36 -7.19
N TYR A 87 0.68 5.31 -7.82
CA TYR A 87 -0.78 5.37 -7.85
C TYR A 87 -1.40 4.19 -8.58
N LEU A 88 -0.90 3.85 -9.77
CA LEU A 88 -1.37 2.68 -10.51
C LEU A 88 -1.12 1.39 -9.72
N GLN A 89 0.05 1.26 -9.09
CA GLN A 89 0.35 0.12 -8.21
C GLN A 89 -0.62 0.03 -7.03
N ALA A 90 -0.94 1.15 -6.39
CA ALA A 90 -1.90 1.18 -5.28
C ALA A 90 -3.32 0.82 -5.76
N LYS A 91 -3.71 1.26 -6.96
CA LYS A 91 -4.99 0.90 -7.58
C LYS A 91 -5.06 -0.59 -7.91
N ASP A 92 -4.04 -1.15 -8.56
CA ASP A 92 -3.97 -2.58 -8.88
C ASP A 92 -4.00 -3.43 -7.59
N TYR A 93 -3.32 -2.96 -6.54
CA TYR A 93 -3.39 -3.56 -5.21
C TYR A 93 -4.84 -3.54 -4.66
N MET A 94 -5.53 -2.42 -4.74
CA MET A 94 -6.91 -2.28 -4.24
C MET A 94 -7.89 -3.17 -5.02
N ASP A 95 -7.74 -3.23 -6.35
CA ASP A 95 -8.56 -4.09 -7.21
C ASP A 95 -8.39 -5.57 -6.86
N TRP A 96 -7.20 -5.98 -6.39
CA TRP A 96 -6.93 -7.33 -5.89
C TRP A 96 -7.42 -7.55 -4.45
N PHE A 97 -7.26 -6.56 -3.56
CA PHE A 97 -7.53 -6.68 -2.12
C PHE A 97 -9.02 -6.55 -1.78
N LEU A 98 -9.71 -5.54 -2.33
CA LEU A 98 -11.08 -5.18 -1.96
C LEU A 98 -12.10 -6.29 -2.18
N PRO A 99 -12.06 -7.09 -3.27
CA PRO A 99 -12.99 -8.20 -3.44
C PRO A 99 -12.84 -9.26 -2.33
N ALA A 100 -11.61 -9.59 -1.95
CA ALA A 100 -11.34 -10.53 -0.87
C ALA A 100 -11.76 -9.95 0.49
N TRP A 101 -11.53 -8.65 0.70
CA TRP A 101 -11.95 -7.96 1.93
C TRP A 101 -13.47 -7.93 2.05
N ALA A 102 -14.19 -7.62 0.97
CA ALA A 102 -15.65 -7.56 0.93
C ALA A 102 -16.34 -8.92 1.09
N ALA A 103 -15.65 -10.02 0.76
CA ALA A 103 -16.17 -11.38 0.93
C ALA A 103 -16.14 -11.89 2.39
N LEU A 104 -15.38 -11.23 3.27
CA LEU A 104 -15.39 -11.53 4.70
C LEU A 104 -16.70 -11.07 5.36
N SER A 105 -17.12 -11.81 6.39
CA SER A 105 -18.22 -11.36 7.25
C SER A 105 -17.85 -10.10 8.03
N ASP A 106 -18.86 -9.33 8.46
CA ASP A 106 -18.66 -8.11 9.25
C ASP A 106 -17.84 -8.36 10.53
N ASP A 107 -18.07 -9.51 11.17
CA ASP A 107 -17.34 -9.92 12.36
C ASP A 107 -15.88 -10.26 12.07
N GLU A 108 -15.59 -10.90 10.93
CA GLU A 108 -14.22 -11.18 10.50
C GLU A 108 -13.48 -9.91 10.13
N ARG A 109 -14.13 -9.01 9.37
CA ARG A 109 -13.55 -7.71 8.99
C ARG A 109 -13.20 -6.89 10.21
N TRP A 110 -14.17 -6.68 11.10
CA TRP A 110 -13.96 -5.90 12.33
C TRP A 110 -12.83 -6.48 13.19
N MET A 111 -12.74 -7.81 13.28
CA MET A 111 -11.70 -8.48 14.06
C MET A 111 -10.31 -8.28 13.47
N LEU A 112 -10.18 -8.40 12.15
CA LEU A 112 -8.91 -8.17 11.45
C LEU A 112 -8.53 -6.69 11.47
N GLU A 113 -9.50 -5.80 11.32
CA GLU A 113 -9.29 -4.35 11.44
C GLU A 113 -8.76 -3.98 12.82
N SER A 114 -9.43 -4.43 13.89
CA SER A 114 -9.01 -4.20 15.28
C SER A 114 -7.60 -4.76 15.57
N CYS A 115 -7.19 -5.83 14.90
CA CYS A 115 -5.91 -6.49 15.14
C CYS A 115 -4.74 -5.98 14.28
N TYR A 116 -5.01 -5.45 13.09
CA TYR A 116 -3.98 -5.22 12.07
C TYR A 116 -4.04 -3.84 11.41
N LEU A 117 -5.18 -3.13 11.48
CA LEU A 117 -5.36 -1.81 10.85
C LEU A 117 -5.36 -0.64 11.85
N GLY A 118 -5.51 -0.89 13.15
CA GLY A 118 -5.42 0.15 14.18
C GLY A 118 -4.00 0.70 14.32
N GLU A 119 -3.85 2.03 14.24
CA GLU A 119 -2.54 2.71 14.22
C GLU A 119 -1.73 2.58 15.52
N ASP A 120 -2.34 2.15 16.62
CA ASP A 120 -1.66 2.08 17.93
C ASP A 120 -2.21 0.98 18.86
N THR A 121 -2.95 0.01 18.31
CA THR A 121 -3.59 -1.01 19.12
C THR A 121 -2.58 -2.08 19.49
N MET A 122 -2.17 -2.15 20.76
CA MET A 122 -1.40 -3.30 21.24
C MET A 122 -2.19 -4.58 20.95
N GLN A 123 -1.51 -5.63 20.48
CA GLN A 123 -2.17 -6.90 20.17
C GLN A 123 -2.98 -7.44 21.35
N THR A 124 -2.56 -7.15 22.57
CA THR A 124 -3.30 -7.51 23.79
C THR A 124 -4.65 -6.81 23.87
N ASP A 125 -4.71 -5.52 23.55
CA ASP A 125 -5.92 -4.70 23.63
C ASP A 125 -6.94 -5.10 22.55
N ALA A 126 -6.44 -5.37 21.34
CA ALA A 126 -7.28 -5.90 20.26
C ALA A 126 -7.93 -7.24 20.65
N ILE A 127 -7.19 -8.12 21.33
CA ILE A 127 -7.73 -9.41 21.79
C ILE A 127 -8.74 -9.22 22.92
N ILE A 128 -8.52 -8.27 23.83
CA ILE A 128 -9.50 -7.93 24.88
C ILE A 128 -10.80 -7.43 24.24
N ALA A 129 -10.72 -6.52 23.25
CA ALA A 129 -11.89 -6.04 22.53
C ALA A 129 -12.67 -7.18 21.84
N ILE A 130 -11.98 -8.19 21.30
CA ILE A 130 -12.61 -9.38 20.74
C ILE A 130 -13.28 -10.23 21.83
N CYS A 131 -12.63 -10.44 22.97
CA CYS A 131 -13.23 -11.15 24.11
C CYS A 131 -14.54 -10.48 24.54
N ASP A 132 -14.54 -9.15 24.66
CA ASP A 132 -15.68 -8.38 25.12
C ASP A 132 -16.84 -8.39 24.11
N ARG A 133 -16.55 -8.17 22.82
CA ARG A 133 -17.57 -8.13 21.77
C ARG A 133 -18.25 -9.49 21.56
N PHE A 134 -17.50 -10.59 21.64
CA PHE A 134 -18.02 -11.93 21.36
C PHE A 134 -18.38 -12.72 22.62
N HIS A 135 -18.14 -12.16 23.81
CA HIS A 135 -18.29 -12.84 25.10
C HIS A 135 -17.58 -14.20 25.15
N ILE A 136 -16.32 -14.22 24.72
CA ILE A 136 -15.48 -15.42 24.66
C ILE A 136 -14.20 -15.26 25.45
N GLU A 137 -13.63 -16.40 25.87
CA GLU A 137 -12.33 -16.42 26.50
C GLU A 137 -11.20 -16.08 25.52
N ARG A 138 -10.07 -15.62 26.08
CA ARG A 138 -8.89 -15.19 25.34
C ARG A 138 -8.36 -16.25 24.35
N SER A 139 -8.33 -17.52 24.76
CA SER A 139 -7.92 -18.65 23.91
C SER A 139 -8.83 -18.80 22.69
N SER A 140 -10.14 -18.67 22.90
CA SER A 140 -11.16 -18.71 21.85
C SER A 140 -11.07 -17.50 20.93
N ALA A 141 -10.77 -16.31 21.46
CA ALA A 141 -10.53 -15.10 20.68
C ALA A 141 -9.33 -15.26 19.72
N TYR A 142 -8.20 -15.79 20.20
CA TYR A 142 -7.06 -16.10 19.35
C TYR A 142 -7.39 -17.10 18.24
N ASN A 143 -8.13 -18.17 18.57
CA ASN A 143 -8.54 -19.17 17.59
C ASN A 143 -9.50 -18.59 16.54
N LYS A 144 -10.46 -17.77 16.96
CA LYS A 144 -11.42 -17.11 16.06
C LYS A 144 -10.71 -16.13 15.13
N LYS A 145 -9.77 -15.32 15.64
CA LYS A 145 -8.90 -14.45 14.84
C LYS A 145 -8.07 -15.24 13.83
N ASN A 146 -7.48 -16.35 14.27
CA ASN A 146 -6.66 -17.17 13.40
C ASN A 146 -7.47 -17.78 12.26
N ARG A 147 -8.72 -18.20 12.52
CA ARG A 147 -9.64 -18.68 11.47
C ARG A 147 -10.02 -17.57 10.49
N ALA A 148 -10.37 -16.38 10.98
CA ALA A 148 -10.66 -15.22 10.14
C ALA A 148 -9.48 -14.89 9.21
N LEU A 149 -8.25 -14.87 9.74
CA LEU A 149 -7.06 -14.61 8.94
C LEU A 149 -6.77 -15.74 7.92
N SER A 150 -6.98 -17.01 8.29
CA SER A 150 -6.85 -18.13 7.36
C SER A 150 -7.89 -18.09 6.25
N HIS A 151 -9.13 -17.69 6.57
CA HIS A 151 -10.18 -17.47 5.59
C HIS A 151 -9.79 -16.34 4.63
N PHE A 152 -9.35 -15.19 5.15
CA PHE A 152 -8.88 -14.07 4.35
C PHE A 152 -7.70 -14.43 3.44
N ALA A 153 -6.70 -15.14 3.96
CA ALA A 153 -5.57 -15.63 3.14
C ALA A 153 -6.03 -16.58 2.02
N THR A 154 -7.09 -17.36 2.26
CA THR A 154 -7.69 -18.21 1.23
C THR A 154 -8.42 -17.37 0.17
N LEU A 155 -9.10 -16.30 0.55
CA LEU A 155 -9.74 -15.39 -0.41
C LEU A 155 -8.72 -14.65 -1.28
N LEU A 156 -7.56 -14.27 -0.72
CA LEU A 156 -6.50 -13.57 -1.44
C LEU A 156 -5.66 -14.47 -2.37
N TYR A 157 -5.33 -15.68 -1.90
CA TYR A 157 -4.33 -16.56 -2.53
C TYR A 157 -4.86 -17.96 -2.89
N GLY A 158 -6.09 -18.28 -2.55
CA GLY A 158 -6.74 -19.56 -2.83
C GLY A 158 -7.23 -19.61 -4.26
N ARG A 159 -6.29 -19.86 -5.18
CA ARG A 159 -6.56 -20.32 -6.53
C ARG A 159 -6.18 -21.80 -6.66
#